data_AF-A0AAE1WL30-F1
#
_entry.id   AF-A0AAE1WL30-F1
#
_cell.length_a   1.000
_cell.length_b   1.000
_cell.length_c   1.000
_cell.angle_alpha   90.00
_cell.angle_beta   90.00
_cell.angle_gamma   90.00
#
_symmetry.space_group_name_H-M   'P 1'
#
loop_
_entity.id
_entity.type
_entity.pdbx_description
1 polymer ?
#
loop_
_entity_poly.entity_id
_entity_poly.type
_entity_poly.pdbx_seq_one_letter_code
_entity_poly.pdbx_strand_id
1 'polypeptide(L)'
;MGSSSDEESDFSDSEINEYKEKPYELLKAGTYKVKGPNGSLRCPFCAGKKQDYQYNHLLQHAIGVAKGSASRSAKQKANHLALATFLENDLANEAEPLPQQTAPLPAAKPEKSELYCWPWVGIVANILNEPKNSDCLASRGYWLNKFSKYKL
;
A
#
# COMPACT_ATOMS: atom_id res chain seq x y z
N MET A 1 -19.50 11.12 34.54
CA MET A 1 -18.67 10.58 33.45
C MET A 1 -19.62 10.02 32.41
N GLY A 2 -19.65 10.60 31.21
CA GLY A 2 -20.47 10.11 30.11
C GLY A 2 -19.59 9.29 29.17
N SER A 3 -19.81 7.98 29.13
CA SER A 3 -19.18 7.10 28.16
C SER A 3 -19.85 7.34 26.80
N SER A 4 -19.12 7.96 25.87
CA SER A 4 -19.50 8.01 24.46
C SER A 4 -19.24 6.63 23.87
N SER A 5 -20.30 5.86 23.70
CA SER A 5 -20.29 4.58 22.97
C SER A 5 -20.16 4.91 21.48
N ASP A 6 -18.92 4.91 20.99
CA ASP A 6 -18.64 4.91 19.56
C ASP A 6 -19.02 3.52 19.02
N GLU A 7 -20.24 3.44 18.49
CA GLU A 7 -20.76 2.28 17.77
C GLU A 7 -19.88 2.02 16.53
N GLU A 8 -18.85 1.20 16.68
CA GLU A 8 -18.08 0.61 15.58
C GLU A 8 -18.97 -0.39 14.82
N SER A 9 -19.90 0.15 14.04
CA SER A 9 -20.65 -0.65 13.07
C SER A 9 -19.66 -1.25 12.08
N ASP A 10 -19.64 -2.58 12.03
CA ASP A 10 -18.88 -3.40 11.11
C ASP A 10 -19.41 -3.16 9.69
N PHE A 11 -18.95 -2.08 9.06
CA PHE A 11 -19.35 -1.71 7.70
C PHE A 11 -18.78 -2.75 6.73
N SER A 12 -19.68 -3.40 6.00
CA SER A 12 -19.31 -4.37 4.96
C SER A 12 -18.60 -3.67 3.79
N ASP A 13 -17.65 -4.33 3.14
CA ASP A 13 -16.94 -3.80 1.95
C ASP A 13 -17.90 -3.31 0.85
N SER A 14 -19.12 -3.86 0.80
CA SER A 14 -20.21 -3.42 -0.09
C SER A 14 -20.71 -2.00 0.19
N GLU A 15 -20.80 -1.60 1.46
CA GLU A 15 -21.24 -0.26 1.87
C GLU A 15 -20.15 0.79 1.64
N ILE A 16 -18.88 0.38 1.73
CA ILE A 16 -17.71 1.23 1.43
C ILE A 16 -17.70 1.62 -0.06
N ASN A 17 -18.12 0.72 -0.95
CA ASN A 17 -18.19 1.01 -2.37
C ASN A 17 -19.31 2.00 -2.72
N GLU A 18 -20.47 1.91 -2.07
CA GLU A 18 -21.59 2.85 -2.27
C GLU A 18 -21.27 4.23 -1.66
N TYR A 19 -20.50 4.27 -0.57
CA TYR A 19 -20.06 5.53 0.04
C TYR A 19 -18.96 6.27 -0.73
N LYS A 20 -18.32 5.66 -1.75
CA LYS A 20 -17.24 6.30 -2.51
C LYS A 20 -17.75 7.24 -3.61
N GLU A 21 -18.98 7.05 -4.10
CA GLU A 21 -19.51 7.82 -5.23
C GLU A 21 -19.77 9.29 -4.87
N LYS A 22 -20.44 9.53 -3.75
CA LYS A 22 -20.69 10.90 -3.24
C LYS A 22 -19.41 11.75 -3.10
N PRO A 23 -18.35 11.30 -2.40
CA PRO A 23 -17.11 12.06 -2.30
C PRO A 23 -16.39 12.20 -3.66
N TYR A 24 -16.52 11.23 -4.56
CA TYR A 24 -15.97 11.32 -5.91
C TYR A 24 -16.67 12.41 -6.75
N GLU A 25 -17.99 12.48 -6.74
CA GLU A 25 -18.75 13.55 -7.39
C GLU A 25 -18.41 14.93 -6.84
N LEU A 26 -18.25 15.05 -5.51
CA LEU A 26 -17.85 16.31 -4.87
C LEU A 26 -16.42 16.73 -5.22
N LEU A 27 -15.52 15.77 -5.46
CA LEU A 27 -14.17 16.02 -5.99
C LEU A 27 -14.24 16.52 -7.44
N LYS A 28 -15.06 15.88 -8.29
CA LYS A 28 -15.29 16.32 -9.68
C LYS A 28 -15.93 17.70 -9.78
N ALA A 29 -16.90 17.99 -8.92
CA ALA A 29 -17.53 19.30 -8.84
C ALA A 29 -16.58 20.41 -8.33
N GLY A 30 -15.36 20.07 -7.91
CA GLY A 30 -14.38 21.03 -7.39
C GLY A 30 -14.68 21.53 -5.98
N THR A 31 -15.67 20.93 -5.30
CA THR A 31 -16.05 21.27 -3.92
C THR A 31 -14.89 20.99 -2.96
N TYR A 32 -14.23 19.84 -3.14
CA TYR A 32 -13.02 19.50 -2.42
C TYR A 32 -11.78 19.91 -3.22
N LYS A 33 -11.08 20.93 -2.73
CA LYS A 33 -9.85 21.44 -3.37
C LYS A 33 -8.68 20.49 -3.13
N VAL A 34 -8.35 19.68 -4.13
CA VAL A 34 -7.16 18.82 -4.14
C VAL A 34 -5.92 19.59 -4.63
N LYS A 35 -6.08 20.47 -5.62
CA LYS A 35 -5.01 21.34 -6.15
C LYS A 35 -4.92 22.65 -5.37
N GLY A 36 -3.74 22.94 -4.84
CA GLY A 36 -3.39 24.21 -4.21
C GLY A 36 -2.97 25.29 -5.23
N PRO A 37 -2.84 26.56 -4.79
CA PRO A 37 -2.48 27.68 -5.67
C PRO A 37 -1.09 27.57 -6.31
N ASN A 38 -0.19 26.78 -5.71
CA ASN A 38 1.20 26.62 -6.16
C ASN A 38 1.42 25.31 -6.94
N GLY A 39 0.35 24.63 -7.37
CA GLY A 39 0.43 23.31 -8.01
C GLY A 39 0.71 22.16 -7.04
N SER A 40 0.78 22.41 -5.73
CA SER A 40 0.85 21.34 -4.73
C SER A 40 -0.48 20.60 -4.63
N LEU A 41 -0.43 19.28 -4.43
CA LEU A 41 -1.62 18.45 -4.24
C LEU A 41 -1.79 18.11 -2.78
N ARG A 42 -3.04 18.10 -2.30
CA ARG A 42 -3.35 17.86 -0.90
C ARG A 42 -4.55 16.95 -0.73
N CYS A 43 -4.49 16.10 0.29
CA CYS A 43 -5.63 15.27 0.69
C CYS A 43 -6.66 16.14 1.47
N PRO A 44 -7.91 16.26 0.99
CA PRO A 44 -8.96 17.02 1.68
C PRO A 44 -9.56 16.26 2.88
N PHE A 45 -9.36 14.95 2.97
CA PHE A 45 -9.99 14.07 3.96
C PHE A 45 -9.12 13.77 5.18
N CYS A 46 -7.84 14.15 5.14
CA CYS A 46 -6.92 14.00 6.24
C CYS A 46 -6.98 15.21 7.18
N ALA A 47 -7.41 14.99 8.42
CA ALA A 47 -7.37 15.99 9.49
C ALA A 47 -5.95 16.27 10.04
N GLY A 48 -4.94 15.55 9.54
CA GLY A 48 -3.54 15.66 9.96
C GLY A 48 -2.79 16.85 9.37
N LYS A 49 -1.46 16.81 9.46
CA LYS A 49 -0.56 17.87 8.96
C LYS A 49 -0.91 18.24 7.52
N LYS A 50 -1.02 19.54 7.26
CA LYS A 50 -1.25 20.13 5.94
C LYS A 50 0.01 19.94 5.08
N GLN A 51 0.23 18.72 4.60
CA GLN A 51 1.39 18.39 3.79
C GLN A 51 1.05 18.59 2.31
N ASP A 52 1.94 19.29 1.64
CA ASP A 52 1.96 19.39 0.18
C ASP A 52 2.58 18.11 -0.38
N TYR A 53 1.85 17.43 -1.24
CA TYR A 53 2.28 16.21 -1.90
C TYR A 53 2.50 16.46 -3.40
N GLN A 54 3.44 15.72 -3.99
CA GLN A 54 3.44 15.49 -5.44
C GLN A 54 2.39 14.42 -5.80
N TYR A 55 1.98 14.35 -7.06
CA TYR A 55 0.95 13.40 -7.55
C TYR A 55 1.18 11.97 -7.07
N ASN A 56 2.37 11.41 -7.33
CA ASN A 56 2.71 10.05 -6.94
C ASN A 56 2.61 9.81 -5.43
N HIS A 57 3.05 10.79 -4.64
CA HIS A 57 2.99 10.70 -3.17
C HIS A 57 1.57 10.82 -2.64
N LEU A 58 0.73 11.67 -3.23
CA LEU A 58 -0.67 11.79 -2.85
C LEU A 58 -1.46 10.53 -3.22
N LEU A 59 -1.19 9.98 -4.40
CA LEU A 59 -1.84 8.75 -4.85
C LEU A 59 -1.50 7.57 -3.94
N GLN A 60 -0.22 7.37 -3.63
CA GLN A 60 0.20 6.33 -2.69
C GLN A 60 -0.37 6.54 -1.29
N HIS A 61 -0.47 7.79 -0.84
CA HIS A 61 -1.12 8.12 0.42
C HIS A 61 -2.60 7.70 0.40
N ALA A 62 -3.37 8.08 -0.62
CA ALA A 62 -4.78 7.76 -0.75
C ALA A 62 -5.02 6.24 -0.77
N ILE A 63 -4.25 5.50 -1.57
CA ILE A 63 -4.32 4.03 -1.64
C ILE A 63 -3.93 3.39 -0.30
N GLY A 64 -2.85 3.87 0.32
CA GLY A 64 -2.37 3.36 1.61
C GLY A 64 -3.36 3.60 2.74
N VAL A 65 -4.09 4.72 2.73
CA VAL A 65 -5.17 4.98 3.70
C VAL A 65 -6.38 4.10 3.42
N ALA A 66 -6.79 3.95 2.16
CA ALA A 66 -7.94 3.12 1.79
C ALA A 66 -7.75 1.64 2.18
N LYS A 67 -6.53 1.10 2.02
CA LYS A 67 -6.14 -0.28 2.40
C LYS A 67 -5.63 -0.42 3.84
N GLY A 68 -5.59 0.68 4.59
CA GLY A 68 -4.97 0.73 5.91
C GLY A 68 -5.75 -0.01 7.00
N SER A 69 -5.21 0.05 8.22
CA SER A 69 -5.73 -0.62 9.43
C SER A 69 -7.25 -0.51 9.63
N ALA A 70 -7.83 -1.56 10.22
CA ALA A 70 -9.23 -1.61 10.66
C ALA A 70 -9.61 -0.47 11.63
N SER A 71 -8.65 0.17 12.29
CA SER A 71 -8.89 1.30 13.20
C SER A 71 -9.42 2.57 12.51
N ARG A 72 -9.42 2.63 11.18
CA ARG A 72 -9.97 3.76 10.42
C ARG A 72 -11.40 3.48 10.00
N SER A 73 -12.29 4.45 10.28
CA SER A 73 -13.70 4.41 9.87
C SER A 73 -13.87 4.10 8.39
N ALA A 74 -14.86 3.27 8.07
CA ALA A 74 -15.26 2.93 6.71
C ALA A 74 -15.49 4.18 5.84
N LYS A 75 -16.08 5.23 6.40
CA LYS A 75 -16.27 6.53 5.71
C LYS A 75 -14.94 7.16 5.31
N GLN A 76 -13.94 7.10 6.19
CA GLN A 76 -12.62 7.63 5.88
C GLN A 76 -11.93 6.80 4.79
N LYS A 77 -12.06 5.46 4.83
CA LYS A 77 -11.53 4.58 3.78
C LYS A 77 -12.19 4.85 2.43
N ALA A 78 -13.52 4.97 2.37
CA ALA A 78 -14.27 5.30 1.16
C ALA A 78 -13.87 6.66 0.57
N ASN A 79 -13.73 7.69 1.41
CA ASN A 79 -13.28 9.01 0.97
C ASN A 79 -11.87 8.98 0.33
N HIS A 80 -10.94 8.22 0.92
CA HIS A 80 -9.58 8.11 0.38
C HIS A 80 -9.54 7.23 -0.89
N LEU A 81 -10.40 6.22 -0.97
CA LEU A 81 -10.57 5.43 -2.19
C LEU A 81 -11.10 6.31 -3.33
N ALA A 82 -12.12 7.13 -3.06
CA ALA A 82 -12.65 8.10 -4.03
C ALA A 82 -11.58 9.10 -4.49
N LEU A 83 -10.72 9.57 -3.58
CA LEU A 83 -9.60 10.43 -3.92
C LEU A 83 -8.60 9.75 -4.85
N ALA A 84 -8.26 8.48 -4.59
CA ALA A 84 -7.36 7.71 -5.44
C ALA A 84 -7.93 7.56 -6.87
N THR A 85 -9.21 7.20 -6.98
CA THR A 85 -9.89 7.07 -8.28
C THR A 85 -9.95 8.40 -9.03
N PHE A 86 -10.20 9.52 -8.34
CA PHE A 86 -10.18 10.86 -8.95
C PHE A 86 -8.79 11.25 -9.46
N LEU A 87 -7.75 10.94 -8.68
CA LEU A 87 -6.37 11.19 -9.09
C LEU A 87 -6.03 10.43 -10.38
N GLU A 88 -6.37 9.14 -10.42
CA GLU A 88 -6.08 8.26 -11.57
C GLU A 88 -6.89 8.61 -12.82
N ASN A 89 -8.17 8.95 -12.69
CA ASN A 89 -9.04 9.14 -13.86
C ASN A 89 -9.06 10.58 -14.38
N ASP A 90 -9.18 11.55 -13.47
CA ASP A 90 -9.47 12.94 -13.83
C ASP A 90 -8.19 13.79 -13.79
N LEU A 91 -7.26 13.51 -12.87
CA LEU A 91 -6.01 14.27 -12.80
C LEU A 91 -4.88 13.71 -13.69
N ALA A 92 -4.90 12.43 -14.01
CA ALA A 92 -3.98 11.87 -15.01
C ALA A 92 -4.31 12.33 -16.44
N ASN A 93 -5.58 12.69 -16.72
CA ASN A 93 -6.02 13.22 -18.01
C ASN A 93 -5.77 14.73 -18.19
N GLU A 94 -5.71 15.48 -17.09
CA GLU A 94 -5.40 16.92 -17.07
C GLU A 94 -3.89 17.20 -17.18
N ALA A 95 -3.06 16.17 -16.98
CA ALA A 95 -1.71 16.19 -17.48
C ALA A 95 -1.82 16.01 -19.00
N GLU A 96 -1.64 17.11 -19.74
CA GLU A 96 -1.37 17.16 -21.17
C GLU A 96 -0.76 15.85 -21.67
N PRO A 97 -1.25 15.27 -22.80
CA PRO A 97 -0.83 13.95 -23.24
C PRO A 97 0.70 13.91 -23.22
N LEU A 98 1.24 13.12 -22.30
CA LEU A 98 2.66 12.81 -22.27
C LEU A 98 3.03 12.50 -23.71
N PRO A 99 4.06 13.15 -24.32
CA PRO A 99 4.42 12.92 -25.70
C PRO A 99 4.35 11.43 -25.95
N GLN A 100 3.44 11.06 -26.88
CA GLN A 100 3.08 9.69 -27.16
C GLN A 100 4.36 8.88 -27.09
N GLN A 101 4.46 7.99 -26.10
CA GLN A 101 5.51 7.00 -26.12
C GLN A 101 5.38 6.32 -27.46
N THR A 102 6.33 6.62 -28.34
CA THR A 102 6.47 6.02 -29.66
C THR A 102 6.17 4.55 -29.49
N ALA A 103 5.14 4.08 -30.18
CA ALA A 103 4.64 2.72 -30.05
C ALA A 103 5.81 1.73 -30.07
N PRO A 104 5.97 0.88 -29.03
CA PRO A 104 6.81 -0.28 -29.17
C PRO A 104 6.19 -1.15 -30.26
N LEU A 105 7.03 -1.51 -31.23
CA LEU A 105 6.80 -2.48 -32.30
C LEU A 105 5.98 -3.72 -31.84
N PRO A 106 5.28 -4.38 -32.79
CA PRO A 106 4.33 -5.41 -32.45
C PRO A 106 5.00 -6.64 -31.81
N ALA A 107 4.42 -7.03 -30.68
CA ALA A 107 4.39 -8.35 -30.06
C ALA A 107 5.73 -9.01 -29.69
N ALA A 108 6.07 -8.90 -28.40
CA ALA A 108 6.42 -10.09 -27.64
C ALA A 108 5.25 -10.36 -26.68
N LYS A 109 4.79 -11.62 -26.62
CA LYS A 109 3.84 -12.10 -25.60
C LYS A 109 4.31 -11.57 -24.23
N PRO A 110 3.41 -11.27 -23.28
CA PRO A 110 3.86 -11.02 -21.92
C PRO A 110 4.61 -12.27 -21.50
N GLU A 111 5.94 -12.20 -21.49
CA GLU A 111 6.74 -13.22 -20.83
C GLU A 111 6.17 -13.24 -19.43
N LYS A 112 5.64 -14.40 -19.05
CA LYS A 112 5.13 -14.64 -17.71
C LYS A 112 6.26 -14.17 -16.80
N SER A 113 6.08 -13.02 -16.17
CA SER A 113 7.02 -12.51 -15.19
C SER A 113 7.01 -13.57 -14.11
N GLU A 114 7.99 -14.47 -14.14
CA GLU A 114 8.15 -15.50 -13.13
C GLU A 114 8.30 -14.76 -11.82
N LEU A 115 7.23 -14.75 -11.02
CA LEU A 115 7.24 -14.14 -9.71
C LEU A 115 8.14 -15.01 -8.84
N TYR A 116 9.39 -14.58 -8.67
CA TYR A 116 10.34 -15.22 -7.77
C TYR A 116 9.93 -14.93 -6.32
N CYS A 117 9.14 -15.83 -5.74
CA CYS A 117 8.84 -15.83 -4.32
C CYS A 117 9.99 -16.53 -3.59
N TRP A 118 10.76 -15.78 -2.81
CA TRP A 118 11.75 -16.35 -1.91
C TRP A 118 11.04 -16.86 -0.64
N PRO A 119 11.27 -18.11 -0.22
CA PRO A 119 10.79 -18.57 1.08
C PRO A 119 11.43 -17.75 2.20
N TRP A 120 10.77 -17.67 3.34
CA TRP A 120 11.32 -17.02 4.52
C TRP A 120 12.60 -17.72 4.98
N VAL A 121 13.74 -17.01 4.89
CA VAL A 121 15.04 -17.51 5.35
C VAL A 121 15.35 -16.94 6.74
N GLY A 122 15.61 -17.83 7.70
CA GLY A 122 16.11 -17.46 9.02
C GLY A 122 17.64 -17.52 9.09
N ILE A 123 18.27 -16.53 9.72
CA ILE A 123 19.72 -16.52 10.01
C ILE A 123 19.92 -16.88 11.48
N VAL A 124 20.75 -17.88 11.76
CA VAL A 124 21.14 -18.28 13.11
C VAL A 124 22.54 -17.74 13.41
N ALA A 125 22.67 -16.93 14.46
CA ALA A 125 23.93 -16.34 14.91
C ALA A 125 24.19 -16.67 16.39
N ASN A 126 25.38 -16.36 16.90
CA ASN A 126 25.82 -16.59 18.28
C ASN A 126 25.86 -18.08 18.69
N ILE A 127 26.45 -18.91 17.84
CA ILE A 127 26.68 -20.33 18.14
C ILE A 127 27.87 -20.42 19.10
N LEU A 128 27.60 -20.79 20.35
CA LEU A 128 28.64 -21.06 21.35
C LEU A 128 29.32 -22.40 21.02
N ASN A 129 30.64 -22.37 20.81
CA ASN A 129 31.42 -23.59 20.63
C ASN A 129 31.99 -23.99 22.00
N GLU A 130 31.41 -25.02 22.64
CA GLU A 130 32.04 -25.58 23.83
C GLU A 130 33.29 -26.38 23.43
N PRO A 131 34.46 -26.11 24.04
CA PRO A 131 35.75 -26.62 23.58
C PRO A 131 35.92 -28.14 23.70
N LYS A 132 34.96 -28.85 24.31
CA LYS A 132 35.02 -30.32 24.48
C LYS A 132 34.67 -31.10 23.21
N ASN A 133 34.06 -30.46 22.19
CA ASN A 133 33.73 -31.07 20.90
C ASN A 133 33.90 -30.05 19.75
N SER A 134 35.08 -29.45 19.68
CA SER A 134 35.41 -28.28 18.84
C SER A 134 35.13 -28.47 17.34
N ASP A 135 35.27 -29.69 16.81
CA ASP A 135 35.19 -29.91 15.35
C ASP A 135 33.78 -30.27 14.85
N CYS A 136 32.86 -30.61 15.75
CA CYS A 136 31.52 -31.07 15.37
C CYS A 136 30.50 -29.93 15.28
N LEU A 137 30.52 -28.98 16.22
CA LEU A 137 29.52 -27.90 16.29
C LEU A 137 29.78 -26.74 15.34
N ALA A 138 31.01 -26.53 14.88
CA ALA A 138 31.32 -25.59 13.79
C ALA A 138 31.10 -26.22 12.40
N SER A 139 30.86 -27.53 12.33
CA SER A 139 30.71 -28.23 11.07
C SER A 139 29.38 -27.89 10.41
N ARG A 140 29.46 -27.36 9.18
CA ARG A 140 28.31 -27.17 8.29
C ARG A 140 27.43 -28.42 8.22
N GLY A 141 28.04 -29.62 8.27
CA GLY A 141 27.32 -30.89 8.25
C GLY A 141 26.42 -31.13 9.46
N TYR A 142 26.87 -30.76 10.66
CA TYR A 142 26.08 -30.89 11.89
C TYR A 142 24.80 -30.04 11.83
N TRP A 143 24.91 -28.78 11.42
CA TRP A 143 23.76 -27.87 11.33
C TRP A 143 22.80 -28.25 10.21
N LEU A 144 23.31 -28.64 9.05
CA LEU A 144 22.48 -29.16 7.96
C LEU A 144 21.71 -30.41 8.39
N ASN A 145 22.36 -31.33 9.11
CA ASN A 145 21.69 -32.52 9.63
C ASN A 145 20.66 -32.17 10.72
N LYS A 146 21.00 -31.28 11.66
CA LYS A 146 20.11 -30.86 12.76
C LYS A 146 18.84 -30.16 12.27
N PHE A 147 18.94 -29.35 11.23
CA PHE A 147 17.80 -28.62 10.66
C PHE A 147 17.11 -29.36 9.51
N SER A 148 17.64 -30.50 9.05
CA SER A 148 17.02 -31.30 8.00
C SER A 148 15.57 -31.70 8.31
N LYS A 149 15.23 -31.89 9.59
CA LYS A 149 13.88 -32.22 10.07
C LYS A 149 12.81 -31.13 9.85
N TYR A 150 13.23 -29.91 9.52
CA TYR A 150 12.32 -28.78 9.22
C TYR A 150 12.27 -28.46 7.73
N LYS A 151 12.93 -29.27 6.89
CA LYS A 151 12.81 -29.17 5.44
C LYS A 151 11.42 -29.68 5.05
N LEU A 152 10.57 -28.77 4.55
CA LEU A 152 9.27 -29.09 3.96
C LEU A 152 9.44 -29.94 2.69
#